data_AF-H3GUY6-F1
#
_entry.id   AF-H3GUY6-F1
#
_cell.length_a   1.000
_cell.length_b   1.000
_cell.length_c   1.000
_cell.angle_alpha   90.00
_cell.angle_beta   90.00
_cell.angle_gamma   90.00
#
_symmetry.space_group_name_H-M   'P 1'
#
loop_
_entity.id
_entity.type
_entity.pdbx_description
1 polymer ?
#
loop_
_entity_poly.entity_id
_entity_poly.type
_entity_poly.pdbx_seq_one_letter_code
_entity_poly.pdbx_strand_id
1 'polypeptide(L)'
;MLCRASVTLDLRIETAVGPLNLRGASCFVRDGSEDEFLLGRKTMQDIGIDNDRLFEQPVDGGRVSDAAGDDVTNYDADLRFEIDMDDIHRNLDRMLQEAKDEGFEPTLLDELRTLVYEHDDVWRIHVGADPPADVEPL
;
A
#
# COMPACT_ATOMS: atom_id res chain seq x y z
N MET A 1 21.93 -9.91 25.03
CA MET A 1 22.57 -8.60 24.83
C MET A 1 22.75 -7.94 26.18
N LEU A 2 23.99 -7.59 26.56
CA LEU A 2 24.30 -6.97 27.85
C LEU A 2 24.91 -5.60 27.58
N CYS A 3 24.33 -4.55 28.17
CA CYS A 3 24.92 -3.22 28.16
C CYS A 3 26.15 -3.22 29.09
N ARG A 4 27.31 -2.84 28.57
CA ARG A 4 28.56 -2.84 29.33
C ARG A 4 28.76 -1.58 30.15
N ALA A 5 28.38 -0.43 29.60
CA ALA A 5 28.52 0.87 30.25
C ALA A 5 27.49 1.86 29.69
N SER A 6 27.12 2.85 30.49
CA SER A 6 26.39 4.02 30.03
C SER A 6 27.24 5.27 30.25
N VAL A 7 27.17 6.21 29.31
CA VAL A 7 27.90 7.48 29.37
C VAL A 7 27.07 8.58 28.74
N THR A 8 27.21 9.80 29.24
CA THR A 8 26.58 10.99 28.64
C THR A 8 27.59 11.75 27.82
N LEU A 9 27.30 12.00 26.55
CA LEU A 9 28.21 12.62 25.59
C LEU A 9 27.51 13.70 24.77
N ASP A 10 28.28 14.71 24.35
CA ASP A 10 27.88 15.59 23.27
C ASP A 10 28.34 14.95 21.95
N LEU A 11 27.38 14.64 21.06
CA LEU A 11 27.63 13.95 19.80
C LEU A 11 27.43 14.90 18.62
N ARG A 12 28.28 14.76 17.61
CA ARG A 12 28.08 15.37 16.29
C ARG A 12 28.07 14.27 15.24
N ILE A 13 26.95 14.13 14.54
CA ILE A 13 26.71 13.12 13.51
C ILE A 13 26.68 13.85 12.17
N GLU A 14 27.59 13.50 11.26
CA GLU A 14 27.58 14.05 9.91
C GLU A 14 26.50 13.34 9.07
N THR A 15 25.59 14.12 8.49
CA THR A 15 24.53 13.61 7.61
C THR A 15 24.62 14.29 6.24
N ALA A 16 23.96 13.73 5.23
CA ALA A 16 23.93 14.32 3.88
C ALA A 16 23.35 15.75 3.84
N VAL A 17 22.51 16.11 4.80
CA VAL A 17 21.85 17.44 4.89
C VAL A 17 22.62 18.39 5.83
N GLY A 18 23.69 17.92 6.47
CA GLY A 18 24.55 18.69 7.37
C GLY A 18 24.79 18.03 8.72
N PRO A 19 25.59 18.65 9.60
CA PRO A 19 25.93 18.09 10.90
C PRO A 19 24.77 18.19 11.89
N LEU A 20 24.37 17.04 12.45
CA LEU A 20 23.43 16.93 13.56
C LEU A 20 24.18 16.95 14.88
N ASN A 21 23.87 17.91 15.75
CA ASN A 21 24.51 18.04 17.06
C ASN A 21 23.53 17.65 18.18
N LEU A 22 23.88 16.64 18.96
CA LEU A 22 23.12 16.16 20.12
C LEU A 22 23.91 16.49 21.38
N ARG A 23 23.30 17.24 22.31
CA ARG A 23 23.95 17.56 23.59
C ARG A 23 23.40 16.69 24.71
N GLY A 24 24.27 16.22 25.59
CA GLY A 24 23.89 15.41 26.74
C GLY A 24 23.21 14.08 26.38
N ALA A 25 23.60 13.46 25.26
CA ALA A 25 23.01 12.20 24.82
C ALA A 25 23.46 11.04 25.72
N SER A 26 22.52 10.26 26.25
CA SER A 26 22.80 9.04 27.01
C SER A 26 23.11 7.89 26.06
N CYS A 27 24.38 7.51 25.96
CA CYS A 27 24.88 6.43 25.12
C CYS A 27 25.07 5.15 25.93
N PHE A 28 24.69 4.02 25.33
CA PHE A 28 24.91 2.68 25.89
C PHE A 28 25.98 1.97 25.07
N VAL A 29 27.08 1.59 25.70
CA VAL A 29 28.14 0.83 25.07
C VAL A 29 27.76 -0.65 25.12
N ARG A 30 27.63 -1.26 23.95
CA ARG A 30 27.29 -2.67 23.77
C ARG A 30 28.51 -3.40 23.22
N ASP A 31 28.86 -4.52 23.82
CA ASP A 31 29.87 -5.42 23.25
C ASP A 31 29.25 -6.15 22.05
N GLY A 32 29.83 -5.98 20.87
CA GLY A 32 29.37 -6.58 19.61
C GLY A 32 30.29 -6.19 18.47
N SER A 33 30.31 -6.97 17.40
CA SER A 33 31.08 -6.70 16.17
C SER A 33 30.28 -5.92 15.13
N GLU A 34 29.27 -5.17 15.57
CA GLU A 34 28.39 -4.45 14.65
C GLU A 34 28.92 -3.04 14.45
N ASP A 35 29.10 -2.65 13.20
CA ASP A 35 29.59 -1.33 12.80
C ASP A 35 28.46 -0.29 12.72
N GLU A 36 27.28 -0.61 13.27
CA GLU A 36 26.07 0.20 13.20
C GLU A 36 25.84 1.02 14.46
N PHE A 37 25.42 2.28 14.28
CA PHE A 37 25.03 3.17 15.37
C PHE A 37 23.51 3.19 15.54
N LEU A 38 23.02 2.71 16.68
CA LEU A 38 21.59 2.66 16.99
C LEU A 38 21.16 3.94 17.72
N LEU A 39 20.24 4.69 17.12
CA LEU A 39 19.60 5.83 17.75
C LEU A 39 18.30 5.40 18.42
N GLY A 40 18.06 5.84 19.67
CA GLY A 40 16.81 5.55 20.37
C GLY A 40 15.63 6.32 19.79
N ARG A 41 14.42 5.76 19.88
CA ARG A 41 13.17 6.41 19.42
C ARG A 41 13.00 7.82 19.97
N LYS A 42 13.25 8.01 21.27
CA LYS A 42 13.14 9.33 21.91
C LYS A 42 14.09 10.35 21.28
N THR A 43 15.34 9.97 21.05
CA THR A 43 16.31 10.86 20.41
C THR A 43 15.95 11.14 18.95
N MET A 44 15.36 10.18 18.22
CA MET A 44 14.80 10.41 16.89
C MET A 44 13.65 11.44 16.92
N GLN A 45 12.72 11.32 17.87
CA GLN A 45 11.62 12.27 18.03
C GLN A 45 12.12 13.68 18.39
N ASP A 46 13.12 13.78 19.27
CA ASP A 46 13.72 15.06 19.67
C ASP A 46 14.39 15.80 18.50
N ILE A 47 14.83 15.07 17.45
CA ILE A 47 15.37 15.67 16.21
C ILE A 47 14.31 15.83 15.11
N GLY A 48 13.03 15.62 15.42
CA GLY A 48 11.91 15.81 14.50
C GLY A 48 11.59 14.59 13.62
N ILE A 49 12.20 13.43 13.89
CA ILE A 49 11.89 12.17 13.22
C ILE A 49 10.90 11.40 14.09
N ASP A 50 9.62 11.62 13.81
CA ASP A 50 8.53 10.89 14.46
C ASP A 50 7.88 9.93 13.46
N ASN A 51 8.25 8.64 13.55
CA ASN A 51 7.73 7.62 12.64
C ASN A 51 6.22 7.47 12.79
N ASP A 52 5.69 7.56 14.01
CA ASP A 52 4.25 7.39 14.27
C ASP A 52 3.46 8.51 13.56
N ARG A 53 3.95 9.75 13.62
CA ARG A 53 3.36 10.90 12.92
C ARG A 53 3.49 10.84 11.39
N LEU A 54 4.48 10.11 10.87
CA LEU A 54 4.64 9.87 9.43
C LEU A 54 3.52 8.95 8.90
N PHE A 55 3.05 8.01 9.72
CA PHE A 55 1.92 7.12 9.40
C PHE A 55 0.55 7.73 9.72
N GLU A 56 0.50 8.78 10.55
CA GLU A 56 -0.74 9.50 10.88
C GLU A 56 -1.11 10.59 9.87
N GLN A 57 -0.30 10.85 8.83
CA GLN A 57 -0.75 11.74 7.75
C GLN A 57 -1.96 11.10 7.07
N PRO A 58 -3.15 11.72 7.12
CA PRO A 58 -4.26 11.31 6.30
C PRO A 58 -3.77 11.35 4.85
N VAL A 59 -4.14 10.36 4.05
CA VAL A 59 -4.06 10.43 2.59
C VAL A 59 -5.03 11.55 2.16
N ASP A 60 -4.64 12.81 2.37
CA ASP A 60 -5.24 13.96 1.73
C ASP A 60 -4.57 14.05 0.36
N GLY A 61 -5.33 13.74 -0.68
CA GLY A 61 -4.88 13.53 -2.05
C GLY A 61 -4.26 14.77 -2.68
N GLY A 62 -3.03 15.12 -2.28
CA GLY A 62 -2.43 16.38 -2.67
C GLY A 62 -0.93 16.46 -2.44
N ARG A 63 -0.18 16.02 -3.47
CA ARG A 63 1.20 16.42 -3.82
C ARG A 63 2.31 15.79 -2.96
N VAL A 64 2.78 14.62 -3.40
CA VAL A 64 4.06 14.06 -2.99
C VAL A 64 5.18 14.83 -3.72
N SER A 65 6.15 15.34 -2.96
CA SER A 65 7.36 15.96 -3.50
C SER A 65 8.30 14.90 -4.08
N ASP A 66 8.83 15.17 -5.28
CA ASP A 66 9.78 14.34 -6.03
C ASP A 66 11.01 13.95 -5.20
N ALA A 67 10.95 12.79 -4.54
CA ALA A 67 12.12 12.07 -4.06
C ALA A 67 12.24 10.81 -4.90
N ALA A 68 13.28 10.78 -5.73
CA ALA A 68 13.56 9.75 -6.69
C ALA A 68 13.67 8.36 -6.05
N GLY A 69 13.00 7.36 -6.65
CA GLY A 69 13.52 5.99 -6.62
C GLY A 69 12.54 4.86 -6.27
N ASP A 70 11.27 5.13 -6.01
CA ASP A 70 10.26 4.06 -5.93
C ASP A 70 9.13 4.37 -6.91
N ASP A 71 9.31 3.92 -8.15
CA ASP A 71 8.27 3.93 -9.18
C ASP A 71 7.23 2.88 -8.78
N VAL A 72 6.46 3.18 -7.74
CA VAL A 72 5.06 2.77 -7.70
C VAL A 72 4.47 3.49 -8.88
N THR A 73 4.47 2.81 -10.03
CA THR A 73 3.87 3.34 -11.24
C THR A 73 2.55 3.94 -10.85
N ASN A 74 2.34 5.20 -11.23
CA ASN A 74 1.18 6.03 -10.92
C ASN A 74 -0.15 5.50 -11.53
N TYR A 75 -0.27 4.18 -11.61
CA TYR A 75 -1.52 3.45 -11.62
C TYR A 75 -1.94 3.29 -10.15
N ASP A 76 -2.44 4.38 -9.56
CA ASP A 76 -3.50 4.20 -8.58
C ASP A 76 -4.57 3.40 -9.31
N ALA A 77 -4.61 2.09 -9.09
CA ALA A 77 -5.75 1.29 -9.52
C ALA A 77 -6.95 1.94 -8.84
N ASP A 78 -7.94 2.40 -9.62
CA ASP A 78 -9.18 2.96 -9.09
C ASP A 78 -9.91 1.83 -8.36
N LEU A 79 -9.52 1.60 -7.10
CA LEU A 79 -10.04 0.55 -6.25
C LEU A 79 -11.41 0.98 -5.79
N ARG A 80 -12.44 0.26 -6.25
CA ARG A 80 -13.81 0.50 -5.81
C ARG A 80 -14.34 -0.75 -5.12
N PHE A 81 -14.80 -0.53 -3.90
CA PHE A 81 -15.33 -1.57 -3.02
C PHE A 81 -16.87 -1.64 -3.07
N GLU A 82 -17.50 -0.70 -3.77
CA GLU A 82 -18.95 -0.70 -4.02
C GLU A 82 -19.26 -1.44 -5.32
N ILE A 83 -20.27 -2.29 -5.25
CA ILE A 83 -20.73 -3.12 -6.36
C ILE A 83 -22.02 -2.50 -6.89
N ASP A 84 -21.97 -1.97 -8.11
CA ASP A 84 -23.15 -1.47 -8.81
C ASP A 84 -23.67 -2.56 -9.75
N MET A 85 -24.69 -3.29 -9.30
CA MET A 85 -25.30 -4.38 -10.07
C MET A 85 -25.99 -3.88 -11.34
N ASP A 86 -26.56 -2.67 -11.32
CA ASP A 86 -27.21 -2.10 -12.50
C ASP A 86 -26.17 -1.80 -13.60
N ASP A 87 -25.00 -1.31 -13.20
CA ASP A 87 -23.88 -1.10 -14.12
C ASP A 87 -23.30 -2.43 -14.64
N ILE A 88 -23.22 -3.47 -13.80
CA ILE A 88 -22.82 -4.81 -14.23
C ILE A 88 -23.80 -5.34 -15.27
N HIS A 89 -25.10 -5.35 -14.99
CA HIS A 89 -26.13 -5.82 -15.93
C HIS A 89 -26.09 -5.06 -17.26
N ARG A 90 -25.89 -3.73 -17.22
CA ARG A 90 -25.71 -2.92 -18.43
C ARG A 90 -24.51 -3.35 -19.26
N ASN A 91 -23.39 -3.67 -18.63
CA ASN A 91 -22.20 -4.15 -19.33
C ASN A 91 -22.38 -5.57 -19.86
N LEU A 92 -23.08 -6.46 -19.15
CA LEU A 92 -23.41 -7.81 -19.62
C LEU A 92 -24.29 -7.77 -20.87
N ASP A 93 -25.34 -6.93 -20.87
CA ASP A 93 -26.17 -6.72 -22.06
C ASP A 93 -25.36 -6.21 -23.26
N ARG A 94 -24.41 -5.29 -23.00
CA ARG A 94 -23.48 -4.79 -24.02
C ARG A 94 -22.58 -5.92 -24.57
N MET A 95 -21.99 -6.74 -23.70
CA MET A 95 -21.14 -7.86 -24.11
C MET A 95 -21.90 -8.90 -24.94
N LEU A 96 -23.15 -9.20 -24.58
CA LEU A 96 -24.01 -10.10 -25.35
C LEU A 96 -24.32 -9.54 -26.73
N GLN A 97 -24.56 -8.23 -26.84
CA GLN A 97 -24.80 -7.57 -28.12
C GLN A 97 -23.53 -7.54 -28.98
N GLU A 98 -22.37 -7.25 -28.39
CA GLU A 98 -21.07 -7.31 -29.07
C GLU A 98 -20.79 -8.73 -29.59
N ALA A 99 -21.03 -9.77 -28.78
CA ALA A 99 -20.88 -11.16 -29.20
C ALA A 99 -21.78 -11.51 -30.41
N LYS A 100 -23.03 -11.04 -30.40
CA LYS A 100 -23.95 -11.20 -31.54
C LYS A 100 -23.40 -10.53 -32.80
N ASP A 101 -22.89 -9.31 -32.67
CA ASP A 101 -22.40 -8.51 -33.79
C ASP A 101 -21.08 -9.09 -34.36
N GLU A 102 -20.28 -9.76 -33.53
CA GLU A 102 -19.10 -10.53 -33.96
C GLU A 102 -19.42 -11.89 -34.59
N GLY A 103 -20.70 -12.26 -34.67
CA GLY A 103 -21.17 -13.46 -35.35
C GLY A 103 -21.35 -14.68 -34.45
N PHE A 104 -21.54 -14.48 -33.14
CA PHE A 104 -21.99 -15.55 -32.26
C PHE A 104 -23.34 -16.13 -32.74
N GLU A 105 -23.49 -17.44 -32.58
CA GLU A 105 -24.66 -18.18 -33.06
C GLU A 105 -25.95 -17.67 -32.40
N PRO A 106 -26.90 -17.07 -33.16
CA PRO A 106 -28.08 -16.42 -32.57
C PRO A 106 -29.00 -17.38 -31.81
N THR A 107 -28.99 -18.67 -32.17
CA THR A 107 -29.81 -19.71 -31.52
C THR A 107 -29.34 -20.05 -30.12
N LEU A 108 -28.05 -19.83 -29.82
CA LEU A 108 -27.45 -20.06 -28.50
C LEU A 108 -27.42 -18.79 -27.63
N LEU A 109 -27.82 -17.64 -28.18
CA LEU A 109 -27.67 -16.35 -27.51
C LEU A 109 -28.56 -16.21 -26.27
N ASP A 110 -29.76 -16.81 -26.29
CA ASP A 110 -30.64 -16.86 -25.12
C ASP A 110 -30.09 -17.76 -24.01
N GLU A 111 -29.43 -18.87 -24.38
CA GLU A 111 -28.77 -19.76 -23.43
C GLU A 111 -27.55 -19.09 -22.80
N LEU A 112 -26.74 -18.41 -23.62
CA LEU A 112 -25.61 -17.60 -23.14
C LEU A 112 -26.08 -16.48 -22.21
N ARG A 113 -27.17 -15.78 -22.55
CA ARG A 113 -27.77 -14.76 -21.67
C ARG A 113 -28.15 -15.38 -20.33
N THR A 114 -28.83 -16.53 -20.33
CA THR A 114 -29.24 -17.20 -19.10
C THR A 114 -28.04 -17.54 -18.22
N LEU A 115 -26.99 -18.14 -18.79
CA LEU A 115 -25.78 -18.52 -18.08
C LEU A 115 -25.04 -17.32 -17.48
N VAL A 116 -24.93 -16.23 -18.25
CA VAL A 116 -24.22 -15.02 -17.82
C VAL A 116 -24.93 -14.33 -16.65
N TYR A 117 -26.27 -14.31 -16.66
CA TYR A 117 -27.07 -13.76 -15.56
C TYR A 117 -27.22 -14.71 -14.36
N GLU A 118 -27.07 -16.02 -14.55
CA GLU A 118 -27.02 -16.98 -13.44
C GLU A 118 -25.78 -16.78 -12.55
N HIS A 119 -24.70 -16.26 -13.13
CA HIS A 119 -23.43 -15.95 -12.47
C HIS A 119 -23.14 -14.45 -12.47
N ASP A 120 -24.17 -13.62 -12.27
CA ASP A 120 -24.03 -12.16 -12.30
C ASP A 120 -23.15 -11.61 -11.15
N ASP A 121 -22.99 -12.39 -10.08
CA ASP A 121 -22.20 -12.10 -8.89
C ASP A 121 -20.67 -12.23 -9.10
N VAL A 122 -20.23 -12.93 -10.15
CA VAL A 122 -18.81 -13.15 -10.46
C VAL A 122 -18.18 -11.95 -11.20
N TRP A 123 -18.99 -11.06 -11.77
CA TRP A 123 -18.51 -9.98 -12.62
C TRP A 123 -18.13 -8.72 -11.83
N ARG A 124 -17.03 -8.08 -12.24
CA ARG A 124 -16.50 -6.84 -11.65
C ARG A 124 -16.19 -5.79 -12.71
N ILE A 125 -16.58 -4.56 -12.43
CA ILE A 125 -16.22 -3.38 -13.25
C ILE A 125 -14.89 -2.78 -12.78
N HIS A 126 -14.67 -2.79 -11.46
CA HIS A 126 -13.48 -2.25 -10.81
C HIS A 126 -12.86 -3.32 -9.90
N VAL A 127 -11.54 -3.25 -9.72
CA VAL A 127 -10.82 -4.12 -8.80
C VAL A 127 -11.08 -3.67 -7.37
N GLY A 128 -11.33 -4.61 -6.44
CA GLY A 128 -11.33 -4.31 -5.00
C GLY A 128 -12.53 -4.83 -4.20
N ALA A 129 -13.69 -5.04 -4.83
CA ALA A 129 -14.90 -5.44 -4.12
C ALA A 129 -14.98 -6.93 -3.72
N ASP A 130 -13.97 -7.74 -4.06
CA ASP A 130 -13.98 -9.17 -3.77
C ASP A 130 -13.56 -9.48 -2.33
N PRO A 131 -14.21 -10.45 -1.67
CA PRO A 131 -13.77 -10.92 -0.38
C PRO A 131 -12.39 -11.58 -0.47
N PRO A 132 -11.65 -11.67 0.64
CA PRO A 132 -10.42 -12.45 0.70
C PRO A 132 -10.64 -13.88 0.18
N ALA A 133 -9.62 -14.43 -0.47
CA ALA A 133 -9.68 -15.81 -0.96
C ALA A 133 -10.00 -16.76 0.20
N ASP A 134 -11.04 -17.58 0.03
CA ASP A 134 -11.40 -18.64 0.96
C ASP A 134 -10.51 -19.86 0.73
N VAL A 135 -9.37 -19.89 1.43
CA VAL A 135 -8.36 -20.95 1.33
C VAL A 135 -8.12 -21.56 2.70
N GLU A 136 -8.06 -22.91 2.76
CA GLU A 136 -7.70 -23.61 3.98
C GLU A 136 -6.25 -23.23 4.40
N PRO A 137 -6.01 -22.94 5.69
CA PRO A 137 -4.67 -22.69 6.19
C PRO A 137 -3.76 -23.90 5.94
N LEU A 138 -2.53 -23.62 5.50
CA LEU A 138 -1.45 -24.61 5.35
C LEU A 138 -1.05 -25.26 6.68
#